data_AF-K2CJ86-F1
#
_entry.id   AF-K2CJ86-F1
#
_cell.length_a   1.000
_cell.length_b   1.000
_cell.length_c   1.000
_cell.angle_alpha   90.00
_cell.angle_beta   90.00
_cell.angle_gamma   90.00
#
_symmetry.space_group_name_H-M   'P 1'
#
loop_
_entity.id
_entity.type
_entity.pdbx_description
1 polymer ?
#
loop_
_entity_poly.entity_id
_entity_poly.type
_entity_poly.pdbx_seq_one_letter_code
_entity_poly.pdbx_strand_id
1 'polypeptide(L)'
;MKTLPQNPQIIKEVIHKASQGELEDWVFSYLTNIDKNPGFVEGLRQQKRWWVGPQDYQLKKLIRTCGPEKNIDFPENKERWELRVEEMVKGLTSEWSAPPIITEYTSEGLFIRDGNHRQEALLQIGTQKYSTIAWFNTLNDLIRTCKIQSHTFFLTGTSGSGKSTIVESIQKLLPFVDVHDFDEGGVPEGADEKWRIERTNDWLKVAQDNHKKGMSTIICGVSVPSEVNYAPAYSEQLSVHFGVIHTEPDDVRGRLKKRGWNDSLIENNITWAQHLEQFVKAEPDNFLVDSSKYNPDQVTEKICNWIINKIVFLK
;
A
#
# COMPACT_ATOMS: atom_id res chain seq x y z
N MET A 1 6.06 19.73 -28.34
CA MET A 1 6.58 18.98 -27.17
C MET A 1 5.43 18.68 -26.22
N LYS A 2 5.48 17.59 -25.46
CA LYS A 2 4.55 17.41 -24.33
C LYS A 2 4.93 18.47 -23.29
N THR A 3 4.01 19.36 -22.92
CA THR A 3 4.20 20.32 -21.83
C THR A 3 4.43 19.59 -20.52
N LEU A 4 5.31 20.09 -19.65
CA LEU A 4 5.54 19.50 -18.33
C LEU A 4 4.21 19.43 -17.54
N PRO A 5 3.89 18.30 -16.88
CA PRO A 5 2.69 18.19 -16.06
C PRO A 5 2.73 19.21 -14.92
N GLN A 6 1.72 20.06 -14.81
CA GLN A 6 1.64 21.13 -13.81
C GLN A 6 0.85 20.68 -12.56
N ASN A 7 1.23 19.56 -11.95
CA ASN A 7 0.66 19.14 -10.67
C ASN A 7 1.71 19.31 -9.56
N PRO A 8 1.70 20.43 -8.81
CA PRO A 8 2.68 20.70 -7.75
C PRO A 8 2.55 19.74 -6.55
N GLN A 9 1.49 18.92 -6.51
CA GLN A 9 1.22 17.98 -5.43
C GLN A 9 1.39 16.51 -5.84
N ILE A 10 1.92 16.22 -7.03
CA ILE A 10 1.94 14.86 -7.58
C ILE A 10 2.66 13.85 -6.67
N ILE A 11 3.74 14.27 -5.99
CA ILE A 11 4.45 13.43 -5.02
C ILE A 11 3.61 13.17 -3.75
N LYS A 12 2.88 14.18 -3.25
CA LYS A 12 2.00 14.01 -2.09
C LYS A 12 0.82 13.10 -2.44
N GLU A 13 0.26 13.28 -3.62
CA GLU A 13 -0.85 12.47 -4.14
C GLU A 13 -0.48 10.99 -4.22
N VAL A 14 0.66 10.65 -4.83
CA VAL A 14 1.10 9.26 -4.98
C VAL A 14 1.51 8.61 -3.65
N ILE A 15 2.11 9.37 -2.72
CA ILE A 15 2.35 8.89 -1.35
C ILE A 15 1.03 8.55 -0.66
N HIS A 16 0.03 9.43 -0.75
CA HIS A 16 -1.29 9.18 -0.17
C HIS A 16 -1.95 7.96 -0.82
N LYS A 17 -1.93 7.85 -2.15
CA LYS A 17 -2.48 6.68 -2.86
C LYS A 17 -1.79 5.37 -2.46
N ALA A 18 -0.46 5.36 -2.33
CA ALA A 18 0.27 4.21 -1.82
C ALA A 18 -0.15 3.82 -0.39
N SER A 19 -0.35 4.82 0.49
CA SER A 19 -0.81 4.59 1.86
C SER A 19 -2.21 3.97 1.95
N GLN A 20 -3.03 4.14 0.91
CA GLN A 20 -4.37 3.57 0.80
C GLN A 20 -4.40 2.29 -0.05
N GLY A 21 -3.25 1.70 -0.38
CA GLY A 21 -3.18 0.49 -1.20
C GLY A 21 -3.56 0.70 -2.67
N GLU A 22 -3.54 1.95 -3.15
CA GLU A 22 -4.01 2.37 -4.48
C GLU A 22 -2.87 2.81 -5.41
N LEU A 23 -1.65 2.34 -5.18
CA LEU A 23 -0.49 2.75 -5.99
C LEU A 23 -0.65 2.35 -7.46
N GLU A 24 -1.16 1.14 -7.73
CA GLU A 24 -1.41 0.69 -9.11
C GLU A 24 -2.44 1.58 -9.83
N ASP A 25 -3.56 1.88 -9.16
CA ASP A 25 -4.60 2.77 -9.68
C ASP A 25 -4.00 4.15 -10.04
N TRP A 26 -3.13 4.67 -9.18
CA TRP A 26 -2.41 5.91 -9.44
C TRP A 26 -1.46 5.79 -10.64
N VAL A 27 -0.66 4.73 -10.73
CA VAL A 27 0.26 4.50 -11.87
C VAL A 27 -0.51 4.42 -13.18
N PHE A 28 -1.61 3.68 -13.23
CA PHE A 28 -2.43 3.54 -14.43
C PHE A 28 -3.08 4.87 -14.83
N SER A 29 -3.59 5.63 -13.86
CA SER A 29 -4.16 6.96 -14.11
C SER A 29 -3.08 7.93 -14.63
N TYR A 30 -1.91 7.97 -14.01
CA TYR A 30 -0.79 8.80 -14.41
C TYR A 30 -0.33 8.46 -15.84
N LEU A 31 -0.10 7.17 -16.13
CA LEU A 31 0.34 6.74 -17.46
C LEU A 31 -0.71 7.02 -18.53
N THR A 32 -2.01 6.88 -18.23
CA THR A 32 -3.08 7.12 -19.21
C THR A 32 -3.31 8.62 -19.45
N ASN A 33 -3.45 9.40 -18.38
CA ASN A 33 -3.99 10.76 -18.45
C ASN A 33 -2.89 11.82 -18.54
N ILE A 34 -1.76 11.59 -17.87
CA ILE A 34 -0.67 12.57 -17.75
C ILE A 34 0.43 12.25 -18.75
N ASP A 35 1.02 11.05 -18.67
CA ASP A 35 2.08 10.63 -19.59
C ASP A 35 1.51 10.30 -20.98
N LYS A 36 0.24 9.90 -21.09
CA LYS A 36 -0.41 9.53 -22.37
C LYS A 36 0.27 8.34 -23.04
N ASN A 37 0.46 7.25 -22.28
CA ASN A 37 1.03 5.99 -22.70
C ASN A 37 0.10 4.80 -22.35
N PRO A 38 -1.06 4.68 -23.02
CA PRO A 38 -2.04 3.63 -22.72
C PRO A 38 -1.54 2.22 -23.04
N GLY A 39 -0.67 2.06 -24.05
CA GLY A 39 -0.09 0.75 -24.40
C GLY A 39 0.79 0.17 -23.28
N PHE A 40 1.45 1.04 -22.50
CA PHE A 40 2.19 0.59 -21.32
C PHE A 40 1.25 0.08 -20.22
N VAL A 41 0.11 0.75 -20.01
CA VAL A 41 -0.93 0.29 -19.08
C VAL A 41 -1.51 -1.05 -19.52
N GLU A 42 -1.75 -1.24 -20.82
CA GLU A 42 -2.20 -2.53 -21.37
C GLU A 42 -1.22 -3.65 -21.06
N GLY A 43 0.09 -3.42 -21.25
CA GLY A 43 1.14 -4.38 -20.88
C GLY A 43 1.19 -4.69 -19.39
N LEU A 44 1.04 -3.67 -18.53
CA LEU A 44 1.01 -3.86 -17.07
C LEU A 44 -0.17 -4.74 -16.65
N ARG A 45 -1.36 -4.55 -17.25
CA ARG A 45 -2.58 -5.31 -16.96
C ARG A 45 -2.56 -6.78 -17.36
N GLN A 46 -1.59 -7.22 -18.17
CA GLN A 46 -1.53 -8.61 -18.63
C GLN A 46 -1.30 -9.63 -17.51
N GLN A 47 -0.76 -9.19 -16.37
CA GLN A 47 -0.57 -10.02 -15.20
C GLN A 47 -0.52 -9.17 -13.93
N LYS A 48 -0.72 -9.81 -12.77
CA LYS A 48 -0.56 -9.16 -11.46
C LYS A 48 0.85 -8.59 -11.32
N ARG A 49 0.93 -7.36 -10.81
CA ARG A 49 2.19 -6.68 -10.49
C ARG A 49 2.26 -6.45 -8.98
N TRP A 50 3.46 -6.55 -8.43
CA TRP A 50 3.72 -6.25 -7.03
C TRP A 50 4.44 -4.92 -6.93
N TRP A 51 3.76 -3.90 -6.41
CA TRP A 51 4.26 -2.54 -6.41
C TRP A 51 4.92 -2.19 -5.08
N VAL A 52 6.06 -1.50 -5.15
CA VAL A 52 6.78 -0.93 -4.00
C VAL A 52 7.05 0.53 -4.30
N GLY A 53 6.68 1.40 -3.38
CA GLY A 53 7.00 2.83 -3.45
C GLY A 53 5.79 3.72 -3.20
N PRO A 54 5.89 5.02 -3.50
CA PRO A 54 7.12 5.73 -3.84
C PRO A 54 8.16 5.68 -2.69
N GLN A 55 9.43 5.48 -3.01
CA GLN A 55 10.54 5.50 -2.05
C GLN A 55 11.73 6.30 -2.58
N ASP A 56 12.49 6.94 -1.70
CA ASP A 56 13.74 7.61 -2.07
C ASP A 56 14.80 6.58 -2.45
N TYR A 57 15.07 6.47 -3.75
CA TYR A 57 16.02 5.51 -4.29
C TYR A 57 17.18 6.19 -5.01
N GLN A 58 18.36 5.56 -5.01
CA GLN A 58 19.57 6.13 -5.61
C GLN A 58 19.44 6.18 -7.14
N LEU A 59 19.43 7.40 -7.71
CA LEU A 59 19.25 7.61 -9.15
C LEU A 59 20.32 6.94 -9.99
N LYS A 60 21.56 6.87 -9.49
CA LYS A 60 22.69 6.24 -10.18
C LYS A 60 22.63 4.71 -10.23
N LYS A 61 21.79 4.08 -9.38
CA LYS A 61 21.57 2.63 -9.40
C LYS A 61 20.48 2.20 -10.39
N LEU A 62 19.76 3.15 -10.98
CA LEU A 62 18.71 2.87 -11.96
C LEU A 62 19.31 2.63 -13.33
N ILE A 63 18.76 1.66 -14.06
CA ILE A 63 19.21 1.27 -15.40
C ILE A 63 18.33 1.98 -16.42
N ARG A 64 18.92 2.86 -17.22
CA ARG A 64 18.20 3.55 -18.30
C ARG A 64 17.81 2.56 -19.39
N THR A 65 16.64 2.78 -19.96
CA THR A 65 16.13 2.07 -21.15
C THR A 65 15.98 2.98 -22.36
N CYS A 66 16.02 4.30 -22.14
CA CYS A 66 15.92 5.31 -23.18
C CYS A 66 17.02 6.35 -23.01
N GLY A 67 17.68 6.73 -24.11
CA GLY A 67 18.84 7.62 -24.07
C GLY A 67 19.58 7.73 -25.40
N PRO A 68 20.57 8.64 -25.50
CA PRO A 68 21.39 8.82 -26.70
C PRO A 68 22.42 7.70 -26.93
N GLU A 69 22.52 6.75 -26.01
CA GLU A 69 23.38 5.58 -26.11
C GLU A 69 22.93 4.64 -27.24
N LYS A 70 23.91 4.01 -27.92
CA LYS A 70 23.63 3.13 -29.06
C LYS A 70 23.12 1.73 -28.67
N ASN A 71 23.47 1.26 -27.48
CA ASN A 71 23.17 -0.10 -27.01
C ASN A 71 22.13 -0.05 -25.87
N ILE A 72 20.97 0.53 -26.16
CA ILE A 72 19.87 0.69 -25.21
C ILE A 72 18.56 0.30 -25.90
N ASP A 73 17.56 -0.14 -25.14
CA ASP A 73 16.28 -0.63 -25.69
C ASP A 73 15.59 0.39 -26.61
N PHE A 74 15.61 1.67 -26.20
CA PHE A 74 14.93 2.76 -26.89
C PHE A 74 15.91 3.91 -27.16
N PRO A 75 16.77 3.79 -28.21
CA PRO A 75 17.71 4.85 -28.53
C PRO A 75 16.98 6.11 -29.00
N GLU A 76 17.44 7.27 -28.55
CA GLU A 76 16.94 8.57 -28.97
C GLU A 76 18.07 9.40 -29.61
N ASN A 77 17.69 10.28 -30.55
CA ASN A 77 18.62 11.25 -31.10
C ASN A 77 19.17 12.17 -29.99
N LYS A 78 20.50 12.39 -30.01
CA LYS A 78 21.22 13.13 -28.98
C LYS A 78 20.74 14.58 -28.82
N GLU A 79 20.56 15.32 -29.91
CA GLU A 79 20.09 16.71 -29.82
C GLU A 79 18.69 16.80 -29.20
N ARG A 80 17.80 15.87 -29.58
CA ARG A 80 16.44 15.78 -29.01
C ARG A 80 16.44 15.40 -27.53
N TRP A 81 17.33 14.49 -27.12
CA TRP A 81 17.51 14.11 -25.73
C TRP A 81 17.95 15.30 -24.89
N GLU A 82 19.02 15.99 -25.31
CA GLU A 82 19.59 17.14 -24.60
C GLU A 82 18.55 18.25 -24.44
N LEU A 83 17.81 18.58 -25.50
CA LEU A 83 16.75 19.58 -25.44
C LEU A 83 15.68 19.26 -24.37
N ARG A 84 15.23 18.00 -24.30
CA ARG A 84 14.21 17.56 -23.32
C ARG A 84 14.74 17.58 -21.90
N VAL A 85 16.00 17.16 -21.71
CA VAL A 85 16.65 17.19 -20.41
C VAL A 85 16.78 18.64 -19.94
N GLU A 86 17.21 19.57 -20.80
CA GLU A 86 17.31 21.00 -20.48
C GLU A 86 15.95 21.61 -20.09
N GLU A 87 14.87 21.26 -20.80
CA GLU A 87 13.52 21.67 -20.43
C GLU A 87 13.12 21.18 -19.04
N MET A 88 13.44 19.91 -18.71
CA MET A 88 13.17 19.34 -17.39
C MET A 88 14.04 19.96 -16.30
N VAL A 89 15.33 20.24 -16.57
CA VAL A 89 16.22 20.93 -15.63
C VAL A 89 15.65 22.31 -15.30
N LYS A 90 15.24 23.09 -16.31
CA LYS A 90 14.57 24.39 -16.09
C LYS A 90 13.32 24.23 -15.23
N GLY A 91 12.49 23.23 -15.53
CA GLY A 91 11.30 22.90 -14.74
C GLY A 91 11.65 22.61 -13.28
N LEU A 92 12.61 21.73 -13.02
CA LEU A 92 13.04 21.30 -11.69
C LEU A 92 13.68 22.44 -10.88
N THR A 93 14.37 23.37 -11.54
CA THR A 93 14.89 24.59 -10.90
C THR A 93 13.81 25.64 -10.63
N SER A 94 12.58 25.40 -11.08
CA SER A 94 11.38 26.18 -10.81
C SER A 94 10.39 25.35 -9.97
N GLU A 95 9.12 25.75 -9.88
CA GLU A 95 8.10 25.09 -9.03
C GLU A 95 7.53 23.77 -9.61
N TRP A 96 8.21 23.12 -10.55
CA TRP A 96 7.72 21.86 -11.11
C TRP A 96 7.97 20.69 -10.15
N SER A 97 6.89 20.08 -9.66
CA SER A 97 6.96 18.80 -8.96
C SER A 97 7.03 17.66 -9.99
N ALA A 98 8.23 17.13 -10.23
CA ALA A 98 8.38 16.01 -11.14
C ALA A 98 7.75 14.74 -10.52
N PRO A 99 6.98 13.96 -11.31
CA PRO A 99 6.41 12.70 -10.83
C PRO A 99 7.51 11.72 -10.36
N PRO A 100 7.18 10.60 -9.70
CA PRO A 100 8.14 9.54 -9.41
C PRO A 100 8.71 8.88 -10.67
N ILE A 101 9.90 8.30 -10.58
CA ILE A 101 10.45 7.43 -11.61
C ILE A 101 9.77 6.05 -11.48
N ILE A 102 9.28 5.49 -12.58
CA ILE A 102 8.61 4.19 -12.57
C ILE A 102 9.55 3.15 -13.17
N THR A 103 9.79 2.08 -12.42
CA THR A 103 10.83 1.09 -12.72
C THR A 103 10.28 -0.33 -12.70
N GLU A 104 10.83 -1.16 -13.56
CA GLU A 104 10.64 -2.60 -13.53
C GLU A 104 11.82 -3.26 -12.84
N TYR A 105 11.55 -4.17 -11.90
CA TYR A 105 12.57 -5.09 -11.43
C TYR A 105 12.83 -6.23 -12.44
N THR A 106 14.11 -6.46 -12.72
CA THR A 106 14.63 -7.66 -13.38
C THR A 106 15.79 -8.23 -12.56
N SER A 107 16.28 -9.43 -12.91
CA SER A 107 17.48 -9.99 -12.26
C SER A 107 18.73 -9.11 -12.37
N GLU A 108 18.78 -8.19 -13.33
CA GLU A 108 19.91 -7.27 -13.54
C GLU A 108 19.77 -5.95 -12.77
N GLY A 109 18.57 -5.61 -12.28
CA GLY A 109 18.30 -4.40 -11.50
C GLY A 109 16.98 -3.73 -11.84
N LEU A 110 16.85 -2.47 -11.43
CA LEU A 110 15.67 -1.63 -11.66
C LEU A 110 15.81 -0.85 -12.97
N PHE A 111 15.09 -1.27 -14.00
CA PHE A 111 15.05 -0.62 -15.31
C PHE A 111 14.02 0.50 -15.30
N ILE A 112 14.41 1.70 -15.73
CA ILE A 112 13.51 2.85 -15.83
C ILE A 112 12.57 2.62 -16.99
N ARG A 113 11.28 2.51 -16.73
CA ARG A 113 10.25 2.31 -17.75
C ARG A 113 9.42 3.57 -17.99
N ASP A 114 9.39 4.47 -17.00
CA ASP A 114 9.03 5.87 -17.20
C ASP A 114 9.94 6.80 -16.39
N GLY A 115 10.40 7.89 -17.04
CA GLY A 115 11.23 8.91 -16.40
C GLY A 115 12.73 8.90 -16.73
N ASN A 116 13.15 8.35 -17.87
CA ASN A 116 14.57 8.36 -18.29
C ASN A 116 15.16 9.79 -18.40
N HIS A 117 14.49 10.71 -19.10
CA HIS A 117 14.92 12.13 -19.15
C HIS A 117 14.85 12.82 -17.79
N ARG A 118 13.85 12.46 -16.97
CA ARG A 118 13.68 13.02 -15.62
C ARG A 118 14.84 12.61 -14.72
N GLN A 119 15.27 11.35 -14.80
CA GLN A 119 16.41 10.84 -14.06
C GLN A 119 17.70 11.59 -14.42
N GLU A 120 17.96 11.81 -15.71
CA GLU A 120 19.12 12.59 -16.17
C GLU A 120 19.05 14.05 -15.69
N ALA A 121 17.90 14.71 -15.86
CA ALA A 121 17.72 16.09 -15.41
C ALA A 121 17.93 16.24 -13.89
N LEU A 122 17.41 15.30 -13.10
CA LEU A 122 17.61 15.25 -11.64
C LEU A 122 19.09 15.09 -11.28
N LEU A 123 19.83 14.22 -11.98
CA LEU A 123 21.26 14.04 -11.77
C LEU A 123 22.04 15.32 -12.09
N GLN A 124 21.69 16.04 -13.16
CA GLN A 124 22.37 17.28 -13.57
C GLN A 124 22.25 18.40 -12.53
N ILE A 125 21.11 18.48 -11.83
CA ILE A 125 20.92 19.44 -10.72
C ILE A 125 21.47 18.92 -9.38
N GLY A 126 22.21 17.79 -9.37
CA GLY A 126 22.89 17.25 -8.20
C GLY A 126 22.03 16.34 -7.30
N THR A 127 20.80 16.02 -7.70
CA THR A 127 19.94 15.11 -6.93
C THR A 127 20.54 13.70 -6.90
N GLN A 128 20.68 13.12 -5.71
CA GLN A 128 21.25 11.77 -5.56
C GLN A 128 20.19 10.68 -5.40
N LYS A 129 19.10 11.01 -4.69
CA LYS A 129 17.97 10.13 -4.45
C LYS A 129 16.68 10.81 -4.88
N TYR A 130 15.76 10.05 -5.41
CA TYR A 130 14.45 10.57 -5.78
C TYR A 130 13.36 9.52 -5.62
N SER A 131 12.12 10.01 -5.51
CA SER A 131 10.91 9.21 -5.46
C SER A 131 10.85 8.24 -6.63
N THR A 132 10.89 6.95 -6.31
CA THR A 132 10.91 5.84 -7.26
C THR A 132 9.84 4.83 -6.88
N ILE A 133 9.10 4.38 -7.88
CA ILE A 133 8.14 3.30 -7.81
C ILE A 133 8.74 2.13 -8.58
N ALA A 134 8.73 0.95 -7.98
CA ALA A 134 9.15 -0.29 -8.62
C ALA A 134 7.99 -1.27 -8.69
N TRP A 135 7.89 -2.02 -9.78
CA TRP A 135 7.06 -3.22 -9.80
C TRP A 135 7.92 -4.47 -9.95
N PHE A 136 7.39 -5.57 -9.41
CA PHE A 136 7.93 -6.91 -9.52
C PHE A 136 6.90 -7.82 -10.20
N ASN A 137 7.38 -8.72 -11.05
CA ASN A 137 6.53 -9.63 -11.82
C ASN A 137 6.11 -10.87 -11.00
N THR A 138 6.83 -11.16 -9.90
CA THR A 138 6.47 -12.21 -8.95
C THR A 138 6.67 -11.73 -7.51
N LEU A 139 5.93 -12.33 -6.57
CA LEU A 139 6.11 -12.06 -5.15
C LEU A 139 7.49 -12.52 -4.66
N ASN A 140 8.00 -13.62 -5.22
CA ASN A 140 9.31 -14.16 -4.85
C ASN A 140 10.44 -13.19 -5.19
N ASP A 141 10.37 -12.51 -6.35
CA ASP A 141 11.35 -11.50 -6.73
C ASP A 141 11.36 -10.33 -5.75
N LEU A 142 10.16 -9.87 -5.35
CA LEU A 142 9.98 -8.82 -4.35
C LEU A 142 10.59 -9.24 -3.01
N ILE A 143 10.24 -10.43 -2.49
CA ILE A 143 10.69 -10.89 -1.17
C ILE A 143 12.21 -11.08 -1.13
N ARG A 144 12.79 -11.67 -2.17
CA ARG A 144 14.25 -11.96 -2.22
C ARG A 144 15.08 -10.68 -2.36
N THR A 145 14.58 -9.72 -3.13
CA THR A 145 15.36 -8.54 -3.50
C THR A 145 15.20 -7.42 -2.48
N CYS A 146 13.99 -7.15 -2.02
CA CYS A 146 13.72 -6.03 -1.12
C CYS A 146 14.15 -6.34 0.32
N LYS A 147 14.31 -5.28 1.12
CA LYS A 147 14.41 -5.38 2.57
C LYS A 147 12.99 -5.45 3.12
N ILE A 148 12.71 -6.44 3.96
CA ILE A 148 11.43 -6.55 4.66
C ILE A 148 11.63 -6.19 6.13
N GLN A 149 10.74 -5.39 6.70
CA GLN A 149 10.72 -5.04 8.12
C GLN A 149 9.41 -5.53 8.76
N SER A 150 9.49 -6.18 9.92
CA SER A 150 8.32 -6.70 10.62
C SER A 150 7.52 -5.60 11.31
N HIS A 151 6.29 -5.39 10.85
CA HIS A 151 5.33 -4.45 11.44
C HIS A 151 4.08 -5.19 11.93
N THR A 152 3.25 -4.51 12.72
CA THR A 152 1.97 -5.05 13.23
C THR A 152 0.79 -4.27 12.66
N PHE A 153 -0.24 -4.99 12.22
CA PHE A 153 -1.42 -4.39 11.59
C PHE A 153 -2.69 -4.84 12.32
N PHE A 154 -3.51 -3.88 12.75
CA PHE A 154 -4.86 -4.14 13.23
C PHE A 154 -5.86 -3.73 12.15
N LEU A 155 -6.50 -4.72 11.53
CA LEU A 155 -7.53 -4.52 10.52
C LEU A 155 -8.90 -4.74 11.15
N THR A 156 -9.57 -3.63 11.47
CA THR A 156 -10.83 -3.63 12.20
C THR A 156 -12.05 -3.63 11.29
N GLY A 157 -13.15 -4.17 11.81
CA GLY A 157 -14.44 -4.20 11.15
C GLY A 157 -15.42 -5.04 11.96
N THR A 158 -16.71 -4.69 11.97
CA THR A 158 -17.71 -5.40 12.77
C THR A 158 -18.22 -6.67 12.10
N SER A 159 -19.11 -7.41 12.78
CA SER A 159 -19.76 -8.56 12.15
C SER A 159 -20.51 -8.11 10.89
N GLY A 160 -20.37 -8.87 9.81
CA GLY A 160 -20.93 -8.50 8.51
C GLY A 160 -19.99 -7.68 7.61
N SER A 161 -18.82 -7.24 8.08
CA SER A 161 -17.88 -6.46 7.26
C SER A 161 -17.01 -7.28 6.28
N GLY A 162 -17.04 -8.62 6.36
CA GLY A 162 -16.32 -9.50 5.42
C GLY A 162 -14.92 -9.97 5.85
N LYS A 163 -14.51 -9.71 7.10
CA LYS A 163 -13.17 -10.07 7.63
C LYS A 163 -12.74 -11.52 7.39
N SER A 164 -13.56 -12.50 7.78
CA SER A 164 -13.16 -13.92 7.73
C SER A 164 -12.83 -14.38 6.30
N THR A 165 -13.52 -13.84 5.29
CA THR A 165 -13.22 -14.11 3.86
C THR A 165 -11.87 -13.54 3.44
N ILE A 166 -11.47 -12.41 4.03
CA ILE A 166 -10.24 -11.70 3.69
C ILE A 166 -9.04 -12.36 4.39
N VAL A 167 -9.17 -12.84 5.63
CA VAL A 167 -8.07 -13.48 6.40
C VAL A 167 -7.40 -14.60 5.60
N GLU A 168 -8.19 -15.57 5.12
CA GLU A 168 -7.65 -16.69 4.32
C GLU A 168 -7.00 -16.22 3.01
N SER A 169 -7.55 -15.16 2.41
CA SER A 169 -7.08 -14.61 1.13
C SER A 169 -5.75 -13.88 1.31
N ILE A 170 -5.59 -13.11 2.40
CA ILE A 170 -4.31 -12.47 2.75
C ILE A 170 -3.25 -13.53 3.03
N GLN A 171 -3.55 -14.56 3.82
CA GLN A 171 -2.60 -15.65 4.11
C GLN A 171 -2.06 -16.31 2.84
N LYS A 172 -2.92 -16.54 1.84
CA LYS A 172 -2.53 -17.10 0.55
C LYS A 172 -1.66 -16.15 -0.27
N LEU A 173 -1.99 -14.86 -0.28
CA LEU A 173 -1.28 -13.86 -1.09
C LEU A 173 0.03 -13.39 -0.46
N LEU A 174 0.14 -13.38 0.87
CA LEU A 174 1.31 -12.95 1.62
C LEU A 174 1.75 -14.07 2.59
N PRO A 175 2.30 -15.20 2.09
CA PRO A 175 2.66 -16.34 2.95
C PRO A 175 3.84 -16.08 3.91
N PHE A 176 4.41 -14.88 3.90
CA PHE A 176 5.53 -14.44 4.73
C PHE A 176 5.10 -13.49 5.87
N VAL A 177 3.80 -13.26 6.03
CA VAL A 177 3.22 -12.52 7.17
C VAL A 177 2.30 -13.45 7.95
N ASP A 178 2.25 -13.27 9.26
CA ASP A 178 1.37 -14.04 10.13
C ASP A 178 0.01 -13.35 10.23
N VAL A 179 -1.07 -14.05 9.93
CA VAL A 179 -2.42 -13.45 9.87
C VAL A 179 -3.34 -14.21 10.79
N HIS A 180 -3.99 -13.48 11.68
CA HIS A 180 -4.90 -14.02 12.67
C HIS A 180 -6.28 -13.40 12.58
N ASP A 181 -7.30 -14.21 12.85
CA ASP A 181 -8.61 -13.68 13.25
C ASP A 181 -8.53 -13.33 14.74
N PHE A 182 -9.03 -12.15 15.14
CA PHE A 182 -8.97 -11.69 16.53
C PHE A 182 -9.63 -12.69 17.49
N ASP A 183 -10.68 -13.36 17.00
CA ASP A 183 -11.49 -14.33 17.74
C ASP A 183 -10.90 -15.76 17.70
N GLU A 184 -9.69 -15.95 17.16
CA GLU A 184 -9.01 -17.25 17.12
C GLU A 184 -8.88 -17.87 18.53
N GLY A 185 -9.21 -19.14 18.69
CA GLY A 185 -9.28 -19.78 20.01
C GLY A 185 -10.59 -19.54 20.78
N GLY A 186 -11.52 -18.79 20.20
CA GLY A 186 -12.91 -18.67 20.64
C GLY A 186 -13.20 -17.40 21.44
N VAL A 187 -14.48 -17.02 21.44
CA VAL A 187 -15.03 -15.91 22.22
C VAL A 187 -15.79 -16.48 23.41
N PRO A 188 -15.44 -16.13 24.66
CA PRO A 188 -16.15 -16.63 25.83
C PRO A 188 -17.59 -16.10 25.90
N GLU A 189 -18.47 -16.84 26.58
CA GLU A 189 -19.82 -16.36 26.83
C GLU A 189 -19.79 -15.07 27.68
N GLY A 190 -20.54 -14.05 27.25
CA GLY A 190 -20.54 -12.75 27.91
C GLY A 190 -19.28 -11.91 27.67
N ALA A 191 -18.48 -12.23 26.65
CA ALA A 191 -17.35 -11.42 26.23
C ALA A 191 -17.74 -9.93 26.09
N ASP A 192 -16.99 -9.08 26.77
CA ASP A 192 -17.24 -7.66 26.89
C ASP A 192 -16.01 -6.85 26.48
N GLU A 193 -16.01 -5.56 26.81
CA GLU A 193 -14.88 -4.67 26.61
C GLU A 193 -13.62 -5.15 27.35
N LYS A 194 -13.75 -5.65 28.58
CA LYS A 194 -12.59 -6.13 29.35
C LYS A 194 -11.93 -7.30 28.66
N TRP A 195 -12.72 -8.27 28.18
CA TRP A 195 -12.18 -9.39 27.39
C TRP A 195 -11.45 -8.89 26.14
N ARG A 196 -12.03 -7.94 25.38
CA ARG A 196 -11.41 -7.39 24.17
C ARG A 196 -10.08 -6.70 24.46
N ILE A 197 -9.99 -5.94 25.56
CA ILE A 197 -8.75 -5.28 25.99
C ILE A 197 -7.67 -6.32 26.35
N GLU A 198 -8.03 -7.32 27.16
CA GLU A 198 -7.11 -8.41 27.53
C GLU A 198 -6.63 -9.18 26.30
N ARG A 199 -7.56 -9.50 25.39
CA ARG A 199 -7.27 -10.20 24.14
C ARG A 199 -6.36 -9.40 23.21
N THR A 200 -6.57 -8.09 23.13
CA THR A 200 -5.71 -7.17 22.38
C THR A 200 -4.27 -7.19 22.89
N ASN A 201 -4.10 -7.18 24.21
CA ASN A 201 -2.78 -7.29 24.83
C ASN A 201 -2.11 -8.64 24.54
N ASP A 202 -2.86 -9.74 24.49
CA ASP A 202 -2.31 -11.05 24.10
C ASP A 202 -1.89 -11.10 22.63
N TRP A 203 -2.65 -10.48 21.73
CA TRP A 203 -2.25 -10.33 20.32
C TRP A 203 -0.97 -9.52 20.14
N LEU A 204 -0.77 -8.48 20.96
CA LEU A 204 0.48 -7.73 20.95
C LEU A 204 1.68 -8.56 21.42
N LYS A 205 1.51 -9.51 22.35
CA LYS A 205 2.58 -10.45 22.73
C LYS A 205 2.94 -11.37 21.56
N VAL A 206 1.95 -11.88 20.82
CA VAL A 206 2.19 -12.64 19.58
C VAL A 206 2.96 -11.80 18.58
N ALA A 207 2.56 -10.54 18.39
CA ALA A 207 3.25 -9.61 17.50
C ALA A 207 4.71 -9.34 17.94
N GLN A 208 4.98 -9.23 19.25
CA GLN A 208 6.35 -9.14 19.78
C GLN A 208 7.19 -10.36 19.44
N ASP A 209 6.63 -11.57 19.60
CA ASP A 209 7.36 -12.80 19.30
C ASP A 209 7.61 -12.98 17.79
N ASN A 210 6.68 -12.53 16.95
CA ASN A 210 6.86 -12.51 15.50
C ASN A 210 7.85 -11.44 15.06
N HIS A 211 7.82 -10.25 15.67
CA HIS A 211 8.79 -9.19 15.40
C HIS A 211 10.22 -9.65 15.71
N LYS A 212 10.45 -10.38 16.81
CA LYS A 212 11.76 -10.99 17.12
C LYS A 212 12.24 -11.96 16.04
N LYS A 213 11.32 -12.58 15.30
CA LYS A 213 11.60 -13.48 14.15
C LYS A 213 11.70 -12.73 12.82
N GLY A 214 11.50 -11.40 12.81
CA GLY A 214 11.44 -10.60 11.58
C GLY A 214 10.17 -10.82 10.75
N MET A 215 9.09 -11.32 11.37
CA MET A 215 7.80 -11.59 10.72
C MET A 215 6.76 -10.55 11.11
N SER A 216 6.06 -9.99 10.12
CA SER A 216 4.93 -9.07 10.37
C SER A 216 3.71 -9.84 10.88
N THR A 217 2.88 -9.19 11.69
CA THR A 217 1.65 -9.78 12.25
C THR A 217 0.44 -8.94 11.84
N ILE A 218 -0.62 -9.58 11.39
CA ILE A 218 -1.88 -8.96 11.01
C ILE A 218 -2.99 -9.57 11.85
N ILE A 219 -3.75 -8.73 12.54
CA ILE A 219 -4.88 -9.14 13.37
C ILE A 219 -6.15 -8.56 12.75
N CYS A 220 -7.02 -9.44 12.27
CA CYS A 220 -8.30 -9.08 11.67
C CYS A 220 -9.43 -9.31 12.66
N GLY A 221 -10.09 -8.24 13.10
CA GLY A 221 -11.20 -8.36 14.05
C GLY A 221 -11.53 -7.04 14.72
N VAL A 222 -12.52 -7.06 15.61
CA VAL A 222 -12.93 -5.84 16.33
C VAL A 222 -11.82 -5.43 17.29
N SER A 223 -11.03 -4.44 16.86
CA SER A 223 -9.96 -3.81 17.63
C SER A 223 -10.16 -2.31 17.65
N VAL A 224 -9.83 -1.69 18.79
CA VAL A 224 -9.94 -0.24 19.01
C VAL A 224 -8.53 0.33 19.16
N PRO A 225 -8.13 1.35 18.39
CA PRO A 225 -6.79 1.90 18.43
C PRO A 225 -6.30 2.33 19.82
N SER A 226 -7.15 2.95 20.65
CA SER A 226 -6.78 3.32 22.02
C SER A 226 -6.47 2.10 22.90
N GLU A 227 -7.23 1.01 22.77
CA GLU A 227 -6.98 -0.23 23.52
C GLU A 227 -5.63 -0.84 23.13
N VAL A 228 -5.25 -0.76 21.86
CA VAL A 228 -3.95 -1.21 21.35
C VAL A 228 -2.82 -0.30 21.86
N ASN A 229 -2.97 1.02 21.70
CA ASN A 229 -1.94 2.01 22.03
C ASN A 229 -1.65 2.08 23.54
N TYR A 230 -2.63 1.78 24.40
CA TYR A 230 -2.48 1.76 25.86
C TYR A 230 -2.30 0.36 26.45
N ALA A 231 -2.23 -0.69 25.62
CA ALA A 231 -2.02 -2.05 26.10
C ALA A 231 -0.62 -2.22 26.72
N PRO A 232 -0.47 -2.99 27.81
CA PRO A 232 0.82 -3.23 28.45
C PRO A 232 1.91 -3.83 27.53
N ALA A 233 1.53 -4.64 26.55
CA ALA A 233 2.45 -5.25 25.59
C ALA A 233 2.74 -4.37 24.36
N TYR A 234 2.18 -3.15 24.28
CA TYR A 234 2.51 -2.23 23.20
C TYR A 234 3.99 -1.86 23.24
N SER A 235 4.60 -1.72 22.06
CA SER A 235 5.97 -1.22 21.90
C SER A 235 6.09 -0.50 20.57
N GLU A 236 6.78 0.65 20.57
CA GLU A 236 7.08 1.40 19.33
C GLU A 236 7.85 0.56 18.31
N GLN A 237 8.61 -0.45 18.74
CA GLN A 237 9.34 -1.37 17.86
C GLN A 237 8.40 -2.19 16.97
N LEU A 238 7.14 -2.38 17.37
CA LEU A 238 6.16 -3.14 16.61
C LEU A 238 5.65 -2.40 15.37
N SER A 239 5.90 -1.08 15.27
CA SER A 239 5.40 -0.22 14.19
C SER A 239 3.94 -0.53 13.87
N VAL A 240 3.04 -0.22 14.81
CA VAL A 240 1.62 -0.59 14.72
C VAL A 240 0.87 0.30 13.71
N HIS A 241 0.09 -0.30 12.81
CA HIS A 241 -0.76 0.41 11.85
C HIS A 241 -2.23 -0.02 11.99
N PHE A 242 -3.14 0.93 11.79
CA PHE A 242 -4.59 0.71 11.91
C PHE A 242 -5.27 0.82 10.55
N GLY A 243 -6.09 -0.19 10.24
CA GLY A 243 -6.92 -0.23 9.06
C GLY A 243 -8.38 -0.55 9.41
N VAL A 244 -9.33 -0.05 8.62
CA VAL A 244 -10.76 -0.38 8.76
C VAL A 244 -11.35 -0.86 7.45
N ILE A 245 -12.13 -1.95 7.53
CA ILE A 245 -13.00 -2.40 6.44
C ILE A 245 -14.37 -1.75 6.63
N HIS A 246 -14.60 -0.69 5.87
CA HIS A 246 -15.91 -0.04 5.79
C HIS A 246 -16.89 -0.92 5.01
N THR A 247 -18.15 -0.88 5.41
CA THR A 247 -19.27 -1.51 4.70
C THR A 247 -20.47 -0.62 4.89
N GLU A 248 -21.17 -0.29 3.82
CA GLU A 248 -22.37 0.53 3.91
C GLU A 248 -23.41 -0.13 4.84
N PRO A 249 -24.10 0.66 5.69
CA PRO A 249 -25.03 0.12 6.68
C PRO A 249 -26.07 -0.84 6.10
N ASP A 250 -26.60 -0.56 4.91
CA ASP A 250 -27.62 -1.40 4.28
C ASP A 250 -27.08 -2.78 3.86
N ASP A 251 -25.82 -2.85 3.44
CA ASP A 251 -25.15 -4.11 3.15
C ASP A 251 -24.92 -4.91 4.43
N VAL A 252 -24.51 -4.25 5.52
CA VAL A 252 -24.38 -4.88 6.84
C VAL A 252 -25.72 -5.43 7.32
N ARG A 253 -26.81 -4.64 7.21
CA ARG A 253 -28.18 -5.09 7.53
C ARG A 253 -28.53 -6.34 6.73
N GLY A 254 -28.34 -6.30 5.41
CA GLY A 254 -28.64 -7.42 4.53
C GLY A 254 -27.86 -8.69 4.90
N ARG A 255 -26.56 -8.56 5.20
CA ARG A 255 -25.70 -9.68 5.59
C ARG A 255 -26.09 -10.26 6.95
N LEU A 256 -26.38 -9.42 7.95
CA LEU A 256 -26.72 -9.88 9.29
C LEU A 256 -28.16 -10.43 9.40
N LYS A 257 -29.13 -9.86 8.67
CA LYS A 257 -30.49 -10.43 8.58
C LYS A 257 -30.47 -11.85 8.02
N LYS A 258 -29.66 -12.10 6.99
CA LYS A 258 -29.46 -13.47 6.45
C LYS A 258 -28.87 -14.45 7.46
N ARG A 259 -28.17 -13.95 8.49
CA ARG A 259 -27.63 -14.75 9.61
C ARG A 259 -28.62 -14.90 10.76
N GLY A 260 -29.84 -14.38 10.63
CA GLY A 260 -30.89 -14.48 11.65
C GLY A 260 -30.71 -13.52 12.83
N TRP A 261 -29.90 -12.47 12.70
CA TRP A 261 -29.77 -11.44 13.74
C TRP A 261 -31.07 -10.63 13.85
N ASN A 262 -31.45 -10.26 15.08
CA ASN A 262 -32.59 -9.37 15.30
C ASN A 262 -32.23 -7.92 14.96
N ASP A 263 -33.24 -7.10 14.63
CA ASP A 263 -33.04 -5.72 14.16
C ASP A 263 -32.29 -4.85 15.19
N SER A 264 -32.54 -5.02 16.50
CA SER A 264 -31.86 -4.23 17.53
C SER A 264 -30.35 -4.50 17.60
N LEU A 265 -29.94 -5.78 17.51
CA LEU A 265 -28.53 -6.15 17.47
C LEU A 265 -27.85 -5.66 16.18
N ILE A 266 -28.57 -5.64 15.07
CA ILE A 266 -28.07 -5.13 13.80
C ILE A 266 -27.79 -3.62 13.90
N GLU A 267 -28.73 -2.83 14.40
CA GLU A 267 -28.53 -1.39 14.53
C GLU A 267 -27.40 -1.06 15.52
N ASN A 268 -27.31 -1.78 16.66
CA ASN A 268 -26.19 -1.64 17.59
C ASN A 268 -24.84 -1.94 16.91
N ASN A 269 -24.77 -2.98 16.08
CA ASN A 269 -23.55 -3.33 15.34
C ASN A 269 -23.17 -2.27 14.29
N ILE A 270 -24.16 -1.62 13.67
CA ILE A 270 -23.94 -0.52 12.71
C ILE A 270 -23.40 0.71 13.43
N THR A 271 -24.00 1.11 14.55
CA THR A 271 -23.50 2.21 15.37
C THR A 271 -22.06 1.93 15.82
N TRP A 272 -21.77 0.70 16.24
CA TRP A 272 -20.41 0.31 16.60
C TRP A 272 -19.44 0.37 15.41
N ALA A 273 -19.86 -0.04 14.22
CA ALA A 273 -19.04 0.05 13.01
C ALA A 273 -18.63 1.49 12.69
N GLN A 274 -19.59 2.42 12.82
CA GLN A 274 -19.33 3.85 12.60
C GLN A 274 -18.34 4.41 13.63
N HIS A 275 -18.46 4.02 14.91
CA HIS A 275 -17.50 4.43 15.93
C HIS A 275 -16.10 3.87 15.68
N LEU A 276 -15.98 2.59 15.32
CA LEU A 276 -14.68 1.97 14.97
C LEU A 276 -14.01 2.69 13.80
N GLU A 277 -14.77 3.02 12.76
CA GLU A 277 -14.25 3.76 11.61
C GLU A 277 -13.75 5.15 12.04
N GLN A 278 -14.48 5.85 12.90
CA GLN A 278 -14.03 7.14 13.44
C GLN A 278 -12.76 7.01 14.28
N PHE A 279 -12.64 5.97 15.10
CA PHE A 279 -11.43 5.73 15.87
C PHE A 279 -10.22 5.47 14.97
N VAL A 280 -10.36 4.67 13.91
CA VAL A 280 -9.28 4.44 12.94
C VAL A 280 -8.94 5.70 12.16
N LYS A 281 -9.94 6.48 11.72
CA LYS A 281 -9.72 7.74 11.00
C LYS A 281 -8.99 8.80 11.84
N ALA A 282 -9.08 8.72 13.17
CA ALA A 282 -8.36 9.61 14.07
C ALA A 282 -6.86 9.26 14.19
N GLU A 283 -6.46 8.04 13.82
CA GLU A 283 -5.07 7.63 13.81
C GLU A 283 -4.32 8.22 12.60
N PRO A 284 -3.05 8.64 12.77
CA PRO A 284 -2.23 9.07 11.65
C PRO A 284 -1.95 7.90 10.69
N ASP A 285 -1.81 8.21 9.40
CA ASP A 285 -1.50 7.23 8.36
C ASP A 285 -2.43 5.99 8.34
N ASN A 286 -3.69 6.17 8.73
CA ASN A 286 -4.70 5.12 8.74
C ASN A 286 -5.01 4.60 7.33
N PHE A 287 -5.53 3.37 7.29
CA PHE A 287 -5.98 2.72 6.07
C PHE A 287 -7.50 2.52 6.10
N LEU A 288 -8.17 2.84 5.00
CA LEU A 288 -9.59 2.57 4.83
C LEU A 288 -9.83 1.86 3.52
N VAL A 289 -10.58 0.76 3.58
CA VAL A 289 -11.07 0.06 2.39
C VAL A 289 -12.57 -0.13 2.48
N ASP A 290 -13.27 0.18 1.39
CA ASP A 290 -14.71 0.12 1.30
C ASP A 290 -15.16 -1.18 0.62
N SER A 291 -15.66 -2.14 1.40
CA SER A 291 -16.13 -3.44 0.91
C SER A 291 -17.52 -3.40 0.25
N SER A 292 -18.16 -2.23 0.18
CA SER A 292 -19.36 -2.00 -0.63
C SER A 292 -19.02 -1.51 -2.04
N LYS A 293 -17.85 -0.88 -2.23
CA LYS A 293 -17.35 -0.45 -3.55
C LYS A 293 -16.58 -1.53 -4.29
N TYR A 294 -15.91 -2.41 -3.56
CA TYR A 294 -14.99 -3.40 -4.10
C TYR A 294 -15.43 -4.82 -3.77
N ASN A 295 -15.17 -5.75 -4.68
CA ASN A 295 -15.38 -7.17 -4.40
C ASN A 295 -14.31 -7.70 -3.41
N PRO A 296 -14.51 -8.90 -2.80
CA PRO A 296 -13.57 -9.42 -1.79
C PRO A 296 -12.12 -9.53 -2.26
N ASP A 297 -11.87 -9.88 -3.52
CA ASP A 297 -10.51 -10.00 -4.08
C ASP A 297 -9.86 -8.62 -4.16
N GLN A 298 -10.57 -7.62 -4.66
CA GLN A 298 -10.10 -6.23 -4.74
C GLN A 298 -9.83 -5.62 -3.34
N VAL A 299 -10.71 -5.90 -2.37
CA VAL A 299 -10.48 -5.49 -0.97
C VAL A 299 -9.20 -6.13 -0.43
N THR A 300 -9.03 -7.43 -0.66
CA THR A 300 -7.83 -8.17 -0.25
C THR A 300 -6.57 -7.61 -0.91
N GLU A 301 -6.61 -7.28 -2.19
CA GLU A 301 -5.47 -6.69 -2.91
C GLU A 301 -5.10 -5.31 -2.35
N LYS A 302 -6.08 -4.44 -2.08
CA LYS A 302 -5.81 -3.13 -1.47
C LYS A 302 -5.16 -3.28 -0.10
N ILE A 303 -5.63 -4.21 0.74
CA ILE A 303 -5.02 -4.51 2.03
C ILE A 303 -3.58 -5.02 1.86
N CYS A 304 -3.36 -5.99 0.96
CA CYS A 304 -2.02 -6.52 0.68
C CYS A 304 -1.05 -5.43 0.19
N ASN A 305 -1.51 -4.55 -0.69
CA ASN A 305 -0.73 -3.42 -1.19
C ASN A 305 -0.39 -2.42 -0.09
N TRP A 306 -1.33 -2.12 0.82
CA TRP A 306 -1.06 -1.30 1.98
C TRP A 306 0.02 -1.91 2.88
N ILE A 307 -0.11 -3.20 3.21
CA ILE A 307 0.88 -3.94 4.01
C ILE A 307 2.26 -3.89 3.35
N ILE A 308 2.34 -4.23 2.06
CA ILE A 308 3.60 -4.23 1.29
C ILE A 308 4.26 -2.86 1.34
N ASN A 309 3.52 -1.78 1.09
CA ASN A 309 4.09 -0.43 1.10
C ASN A 309 4.57 0.02 2.48
N LYS A 310 4.11 -0.62 3.57
CA LYS A 310 4.59 -0.36 4.93
C LYS A 310 5.82 -1.19 5.30
N ILE A 311 6.01 -2.38 4.73
CA ILE A 311 7.02 -3.34 5.20
C ILE A 311 8.15 -3.62 4.20
N VAL A 312 7.97 -3.27 2.93
CA VAL A 312 8.90 -3.63 1.84
C VAL A 312 9.66 -2.40 1.37
N PHE A 313 10.99 -2.46 1.38
CA PHE A 313 11.86 -1.35 1.03
C PHE A 313 12.89 -1.75 -0.04
N LEU A 314 13.10 -0.89 -1.03
CA LEU A 314 14.12 -1.06 -2.07
C LEU A 314 15.54 -1.01 -1.46
N LYS A 315 16.47 -1.84 -1.96
CA LYS A 315 17.88 -1.95 -1.49
C LYS A 315 18.87 -1.23 -2.42
#